data_AF-A0A2A7B5A7-F1
#
_entry.id   AF-A0A2A7B5A7-F1
#
_cell.length_a   1.000
_cell.length_b   1.000
_cell.length_c   1.000
_cell.angle_alpha   90.00
_cell.angle_beta   90.00
_cell.angle_gamma   90.00
#
_symmetry.space_group_name_H-M   'P 1'
#
loop_
_entity.id
_entity.type
_entity.pdbx_description
1 polymer ?
#
loop_
_entity_poly.entity_id
_entity_poly.type
_entity_poly.pdbx_seq_one_letter_code
_entity_poly.pdbx_strand_id
1 'polypeptide(L)'
;MAILVVEKKLESETDCWYKFMCDKPADIDNLPTSTTRGGLSGVKKYAHKTSIAYCVATARVYMLDNDDSWRLLAGIPESELEALELKAETIVQLKKEAESIEKSIEEKANTIEEQANKVTEIADKIFALGPSAGDGISNNAKGYILTLFENAAYKNTAMQATYNALREEWGMGSGTTVTSSTTATLGKAAIGKMVLGTV
;
A
#
# COMPACT_ATOMS: atom_id res chain seq x y z
N MET A 1 38.49 53.37 -5.54
CA MET A 1 38.07 52.20 -6.34
C MET A 1 39.26 51.80 -7.20
N ALA A 2 39.91 50.70 -6.86
CA ALA A 2 41.04 50.16 -7.60
C ALA A 2 40.71 48.70 -7.94
N ILE A 3 40.23 48.49 -9.16
CA ILE A 3 40.02 47.15 -9.72
C ILE A 3 40.95 47.03 -10.90
N LEU A 4 41.74 45.97 -10.89
CA LEU A 4 42.69 45.64 -11.94
C LEU A 4 42.21 44.40 -12.67
N VAL A 5 42.12 44.49 -14.00
CA VAL A 5 41.83 43.33 -14.84
C VAL A 5 43.14 42.58 -15.05
N VAL A 6 43.29 41.44 -14.39
CA VAL A 6 44.51 40.62 -14.45
C VAL A 6 44.50 39.77 -15.71
N GLU A 7 43.37 39.14 -15.99
CA GLU A 7 43.18 38.36 -17.21
C GLU A 7 41.83 38.66 -17.82
N LYS A 8 41.81 38.66 -19.15
CA LYS A 8 40.59 38.80 -19.96
C LYS A 8 40.70 37.85 -21.13
N LYS A 9 39.86 36.82 -21.15
CA LYS A 9 39.73 35.90 -22.29
C LYS A 9 38.39 36.14 -22.94
N LEU A 10 38.42 36.50 -24.22
CA LEU A 10 37.21 36.73 -25.01
C LEU A 10 36.51 35.41 -25.28
N GLU A 11 35.19 35.39 -25.14
CA GLU A 11 34.36 34.29 -25.64
C GLU A 11 33.48 34.76 -26.80
N SER A 12 32.93 35.97 -26.69
CA SER A 12 32.15 36.61 -27.75
C SER A 12 32.51 38.10 -27.90
N GLU A 13 31.87 38.79 -28.84
CA GLU A 13 32.01 40.24 -28.98
C GLU A 13 31.58 40.99 -27.71
N THR A 14 30.66 40.42 -26.92
CA THR A 14 30.06 41.04 -25.73
C THR A 14 30.51 40.42 -24.41
N ASP A 15 31.00 39.19 -24.40
CA ASP A 15 31.21 38.37 -23.20
C ASP A 15 32.66 37.94 -23.05
N CYS A 16 33.13 37.93 -21.80
CA CYS A 16 34.51 37.59 -21.45
C CYS A 16 34.59 36.83 -20.14
N TRP A 17 35.56 35.93 -20.08
CA TRP A 17 36.10 35.38 -18.85
C TRP A 17 37.06 36.39 -18.24
N TYR A 18 36.78 36.80 -17.00
CA TYR A 18 37.61 37.75 -16.28
C TYR A 18 38.29 37.12 -15.06
N LYS A 19 39.50 37.61 -14.79
CA LYS A 19 40.14 37.56 -13.47
C LYS A 19 40.40 38.99 -12.99
N PHE A 20 39.74 39.38 -11.90
CA PHE A 20 39.92 40.70 -11.29
C PHE A 20 40.79 40.63 -10.04
N MET A 21 41.50 41.73 -9.76
CA MET A 21 42.08 42.03 -8.46
C MET A 21 41.39 43.29 -7.93
N CYS A 22 40.80 43.17 -6.75
CA CYS A 22 40.06 44.22 -6.06
C CYS A 22 40.79 44.58 -4.77
N ASP A 23 40.88 45.87 -4.44
CA ASP A 23 41.48 46.30 -3.18
C ASP A 23 40.56 45.95 -1.99
N LYS A 24 39.31 46.42 -2.01
CA LYS A 24 38.35 46.27 -0.89
C LYS A 24 37.12 45.43 -1.28
N PRO A 25 36.41 44.83 -0.31
CA PRO A 25 35.19 44.08 -0.60
C PRO A 25 34.11 44.90 -1.31
N ALA A 26 33.98 46.19 -0.99
CA ALA A 26 33.03 47.10 -1.64
C ALA A 26 33.32 47.34 -3.14
N ASP A 27 34.53 47.03 -3.62
CA ASP A 27 34.82 47.10 -5.05
C ASP A 27 34.14 45.94 -5.81
N ILE A 28 33.80 44.82 -5.15
CA ILE A 28 33.18 43.64 -5.78
C ILE A 28 31.80 43.98 -6.34
N ASP A 29 31.02 44.82 -5.64
CA ASP A 29 29.67 45.24 -6.06
C ASP A 29 29.69 46.03 -7.39
N ASN A 30 30.85 46.56 -7.78
CA ASN A 30 31.03 47.35 -9.00
C ASN A 30 31.59 46.53 -10.18
N LEU A 31 31.84 45.23 -9.98
CA LEU A 31 32.31 44.34 -11.03
C LEU A 31 31.18 44.05 -12.05
N PRO A 32 31.53 43.82 -13.32
CA PRO A 32 30.54 43.36 -14.30
C PRO A 32 29.94 42.01 -13.88
N THR A 33 28.73 41.77 -14.35
CA THR A 33 28.05 40.48 -14.28
C THR A 33 27.74 39.99 -15.70
N SER A 34 27.00 38.89 -15.84
CA SER A 34 26.54 38.40 -17.15
C SER A 34 25.44 39.28 -17.75
N THR A 35 24.76 40.11 -16.95
CA THR A 35 23.71 41.02 -17.41
C THR A 35 24.06 42.49 -17.27
N THR A 36 25.03 42.84 -16.42
CA THR A 36 25.43 44.23 -16.15
C THR A 36 26.88 44.48 -16.53
N ARG A 37 27.14 45.68 -17.06
CA ARG A 37 28.51 46.14 -17.31
C ARG A 37 29.04 46.75 -16.01
N GLY A 38 30.30 46.45 -15.69
CA GLY A 38 30.91 46.96 -14.47
C GLY A 38 31.01 48.48 -14.47
N GLY A 39 31.11 49.08 -13.28
CA GLY A 39 31.15 50.53 -13.09
C GLY A 39 32.43 51.21 -13.59
N LEU A 40 33.36 50.46 -14.20
CA LEU A 40 34.66 50.93 -14.64
C LEU A 40 34.77 51.09 -16.15
N SER A 41 35.35 52.20 -16.58
CA SER A 41 35.55 52.54 -18.00
C SER A 41 36.38 51.50 -18.77
N GLY A 42 37.25 50.75 -18.09
CA GLY A 42 38.06 49.68 -18.66
C GLY A 42 37.33 48.33 -18.83
N VAL A 43 36.16 48.16 -18.21
CA VAL A 43 35.43 46.88 -18.15
C VAL A 43 34.10 47.00 -18.91
N LYS A 44 34.20 47.04 -20.25
CA LYS A 44 33.06 47.31 -21.14
C LYS A 44 32.26 46.08 -21.57
N LYS A 45 32.70 44.87 -21.22
CA LYS A 45 32.09 43.60 -21.63
C LYS A 45 31.51 42.88 -20.42
N TYR A 46 30.49 42.06 -20.64
CA TYR A 46 29.86 41.25 -19.60
C TYR A 46 30.82 40.16 -19.12
N ALA A 47 30.69 39.80 -17.86
CA ALA A 47 31.46 38.72 -17.26
C ALA A 47 30.74 37.39 -17.46
N HIS A 48 31.47 36.41 -17.96
CA HIS A 48 30.98 35.04 -18.00
C HIS A 48 30.80 34.54 -16.57
N LYS A 49 29.75 33.75 -16.34
CA LYS A 49 29.55 33.02 -15.07
C LYS A 49 30.81 32.23 -14.75
N THR A 50 31.17 32.10 -13.48
CA THR A 50 32.45 31.53 -13.00
C THR A 50 33.71 32.36 -13.28
N SER A 51 33.56 33.61 -13.75
CA SER A 51 34.64 34.62 -13.64
C SER A 51 35.02 34.81 -12.17
N ILE A 52 36.28 35.15 -11.91
CA ILE A 52 36.81 35.23 -10.55
C ILE A 52 37.34 36.63 -10.21
N ALA A 53 37.26 36.98 -8.93
CA ALA A 53 37.80 38.22 -8.39
C ALA A 53 38.53 37.94 -7.08
N TYR A 54 39.79 38.37 -6.99
CA TYR A 54 40.56 38.30 -5.75
C TYR A 54 40.47 39.62 -5.01
N CYS A 55 39.99 39.60 -3.76
CA CYS A 55 40.00 40.76 -2.88
C CYS A 55 41.27 40.75 -2.02
N VAL A 56 42.14 41.73 -2.23
CA VAL A 56 43.43 41.86 -1.56
C VAL A 56 43.26 42.14 -0.06
N ALA A 57 42.38 43.07 0.33
CA ALA A 57 42.19 43.42 1.73
C ALA A 57 41.69 42.26 2.62
N THR A 58 41.00 41.28 2.03
CA THR A 58 40.46 40.12 2.77
C THR A 58 41.15 38.81 2.42
N ALA A 59 42.10 38.82 1.48
CA ALA A 59 42.76 37.64 0.93
C ALA A 59 41.77 36.54 0.50
N ARG A 60 40.62 36.92 -0.08
CA ARG A 60 39.52 36.03 -0.45
C ARG A 60 39.26 36.04 -1.95
N VAL A 61 38.89 34.88 -2.48
CA VAL A 61 38.48 34.71 -3.87
C VAL A 61 36.96 34.72 -3.93
N TYR A 62 36.42 35.45 -4.89
CA TYR A 62 35.00 35.48 -5.23
C TYR A 62 34.81 34.93 -6.63
N MET A 63 33.66 34.31 -6.87
CA MET A 63 33.26 33.79 -8.16
C MET A 63 31.88 34.34 -8.52
N LEU A 64 31.71 34.77 -9.76
CA LEU A 64 30.40 35.11 -10.29
C LEU A 64 29.58 33.83 -10.43
N ASP A 65 28.50 33.71 -9.70
CA ASP A 65 27.69 32.49 -9.69
C ASP A 65 26.68 32.45 -10.85
N ASN A 66 25.79 31.46 -10.82
CA ASN A 66 24.72 31.33 -11.82
C ASN A 66 23.57 32.32 -11.63
N ASP A 67 23.44 32.92 -10.45
CA ASP A 67 22.42 33.91 -10.09
C ASP A 67 22.89 35.34 -10.35
N ASP A 68 23.99 35.48 -11.10
CA ASP A 68 24.60 36.76 -11.47
C ASP A 68 25.13 37.58 -10.28
N SER A 69 25.49 36.89 -9.21
CA SER A 69 25.99 37.46 -7.97
C SER A 69 27.43 37.01 -7.68
N TRP A 70 28.28 37.95 -7.27
CA TRP A 70 29.63 37.62 -6.82
C TRP A 70 29.58 36.99 -5.43
N ARG A 71 29.87 35.70 -5.34
CA ARG A 71 29.89 34.96 -4.07
C ARG A 71 31.29 34.55 -3.67
N LEU A 72 31.52 34.47 -2.37
CA LEU A 72 32.79 33.98 -1.83
C LEU A 72 33.00 32.54 -2.28
N LEU A 73 34.14 32.27 -2.91
CA LEU A 73 34.60 30.92 -3.20
C LEU A 73 35.28 30.38 -1.94
N ALA A 74 34.48 29.74 -1.09
CA ALA A 74 34.97 29.02 0.08
C ALA A 74 35.25 27.57 -0.29
N GLY A 75 36.42 27.05 0.09
CA GLY A 75 36.66 25.61 0.08
C GLY A 75 35.79 24.96 1.14
N ILE A 76 35.09 23.88 0.78
CA ILE A 76 34.42 23.01 1.74
C ILE A 76 35.49 22.04 2.28
N PRO A 77 35.67 21.90 3.60
CA PRO A 77 36.63 20.94 4.14
C PRO A 77 36.21 19.52 3.77
N GLU A 78 37.20 18.64 3.54
CA GLU A 78 36.97 17.26 3.09
C GLU A 78 35.99 16.50 3.99
N SER A 79 36.04 16.72 5.31
CA SER A 79 35.09 16.14 6.26
C SER A 79 33.63 16.56 6.03
N GLU A 80 33.39 17.81 5.64
CA GLU A 80 32.04 18.28 5.30
C GLU A 80 31.59 17.76 3.93
N LEU A 81 32.53 17.58 3.00
CA LEU A 81 32.28 16.99 1.69
C LEU A 81 31.88 15.51 1.83
N GLU A 82 32.63 14.72 2.61
CA GLU A 82 32.29 13.33 2.93
C GLU A 82 30.93 13.22 3.63
N ALA A 83 30.63 14.12 4.57
CA ALA A 83 29.34 14.14 5.25
C ALA A 83 28.18 14.47 4.28
N LEU A 84 28.40 15.29 3.26
CA LEU A 84 27.43 15.57 2.21
C LEU A 84 27.22 14.36 1.31
N GLU A 85 28.30 13.65 0.95
CA GLU A 85 28.24 12.41 0.15
C GLU A 85 27.44 11.33 0.88
N LEU A 86 27.73 11.09 2.16
CA LEU A 86 26.99 10.14 3.00
C LEU A 86 25.48 10.47 3.08
N LYS A 87 25.14 11.76 3.21
CA LYS A 87 23.74 12.21 3.21
C LYS A 87 23.06 11.95 1.87
N ALA A 88 23.76 12.16 0.76
CA ALA A 88 23.21 11.90 -0.57
C ALA A 88 22.90 10.41 -0.78
N GLU A 89 23.81 9.51 -0.37
CA GLU A 89 23.57 8.06 -0.43
C GLU A 89 22.33 7.65 0.39
N THR A 90 22.21 8.21 1.60
CA THR A 90 21.05 7.95 2.48
C THR A 90 19.74 8.37 1.81
N ILE A 91 19.71 9.52 1.14
CA ILE A 91 18.53 10.01 0.41
C ILE A 91 18.16 9.05 -0.74
N VAL A 92 19.15 8.57 -1.49
CA VAL A 92 18.92 7.61 -2.58
C VAL A 92 18.34 6.30 -2.04
N GLN A 93 18.86 5.81 -0.92
CA GLN A 93 18.36 4.59 -0.29
C GLN A 93 16.92 4.76 0.22
N LEU A 94 16.62 5.86 0.92
CA LEU A 94 15.27 6.16 1.39
C LEU A 94 14.26 6.25 0.24
N LYS A 95 14.66 6.82 -0.91
CA LYS A 95 13.80 6.87 -2.09
C LYS A 95 13.46 5.47 -2.60
N LYS A 96 14.46 4.57 -2.68
CA LYS A 96 14.26 3.19 -3.11
C LYS A 96 13.34 2.41 -2.17
N GLU A 97 13.47 2.62 -0.86
CA GLU A 97 12.60 2.00 0.13
C GLU A 97 11.16 2.50 0.01
N ALA A 98 10.96 3.81 -0.21
CA ALA A 98 9.64 4.39 -0.44
C ALA A 98 8.96 3.79 -1.69
N GLU A 99 9.69 3.66 -2.82
CA GLU A 99 9.18 3.02 -4.04
C GLU A 99 8.81 1.55 -3.82
N SER A 100 9.55 0.83 -2.97
CA SER A 100 9.23 -0.55 -2.61
C SER A 100 7.97 -0.64 -1.75
N ILE A 101 7.78 0.30 -0.81
CA ILE A 101 6.59 0.36 0.04
C ILE A 101 5.36 0.66 -0.81
N GLU A 102 5.46 1.60 -1.75
CA GLU A 102 4.36 1.98 -2.64
C GLU A 102 3.84 0.77 -3.44
N LYS A 103 4.75 -0.02 -4.03
CA LYS A 103 4.39 -1.27 -4.73
C LYS A 103 3.70 -2.28 -3.81
N SER A 104 4.21 -2.45 -2.59
CA SER A 104 3.60 -3.38 -1.63
C SER A 104 2.20 -2.93 -1.19
N ILE A 105 1.96 -1.62 -1.08
CA ILE A 105 0.64 -1.07 -0.79
C ILE A 105 -0.32 -1.38 -1.95
N GLU A 106 0.11 -1.18 -3.19
CA GLU A 106 -0.71 -1.45 -4.37
C GLU A 106 -1.09 -2.94 -4.48
N GLU A 107 -0.13 -3.84 -4.28
CA GLU A 107 -0.39 -5.29 -4.24
C GLU A 107 -1.41 -5.68 -3.16
N LYS A 108 -1.28 -5.10 -1.96
CA LYS A 108 -2.22 -5.34 -0.86
C LYS A 108 -3.60 -4.76 -1.14
N ALA A 109 -3.69 -3.59 -1.75
CA ALA A 109 -4.96 -2.98 -2.13
C ALA A 109 -5.73 -3.88 -3.12
N ASN A 110 -5.04 -4.37 -4.16
CA ASN A 110 -5.63 -5.30 -5.13
C ASN A 110 -6.12 -6.59 -4.46
N THR A 111 -5.35 -7.12 -3.51
CA THR A 111 -5.74 -8.32 -2.76
C THR A 111 -6.99 -8.08 -1.90
N ILE A 112 -7.09 -6.93 -1.25
CA ILE A 112 -8.26 -6.55 -0.45
C ILE A 112 -9.50 -6.40 -1.34
N GLU A 113 -9.36 -5.76 -2.50
CA GLU A 113 -10.46 -5.61 -3.46
C GLU A 113 -10.96 -6.96 -3.97
N GLU A 114 -10.05 -7.89 -4.30
CA GLU A 114 -10.41 -9.25 -4.67
C GLU A 114 -11.16 -9.98 -3.55
N GLN A 115 -10.70 -9.86 -2.29
CA GLN A 115 -11.39 -10.47 -1.15
C GLN A 115 -12.76 -9.84 -0.88
N ALA A 116 -12.90 -8.52 -1.00
CA ALA A 116 -14.17 -7.83 -0.83
C ALA A 116 -15.21 -8.33 -1.86
N ASN A 117 -14.80 -8.50 -3.12
CA ASN A 117 -15.67 -9.04 -4.17
C ASN A 117 -16.17 -10.45 -3.85
N LYS A 118 -15.29 -11.33 -3.33
CA LYS A 118 -15.68 -12.68 -2.88
C LYS A 118 -16.69 -12.65 -1.74
N VAL A 119 -16.53 -11.74 -0.78
CA VAL A 119 -17.48 -11.58 0.34
C VAL A 119 -18.87 -11.18 -0.17
N THR A 120 -18.93 -10.23 -1.11
CA THR A 120 -20.19 -9.81 -1.73
C THR A 120 -20.88 -10.97 -2.44
N GLU A 121 -20.14 -11.75 -3.24
CA GLU A 121 -20.69 -12.92 -3.94
C GLU A 121 -21.24 -13.98 -2.97
N ILE A 122 -20.57 -14.20 -1.85
CA ILE A 122 -21.03 -15.11 -0.79
C ILE A 122 -22.31 -14.57 -0.14
N ALA A 123 -22.37 -13.27 0.16
CA ALA A 123 -23.55 -12.64 0.74
C ALA A 123 -24.77 -12.77 -0.18
N ASP A 124 -24.61 -12.56 -1.48
CA ASP A 124 -25.67 -12.75 -2.48
C ASP A 124 -26.16 -14.21 -2.51
N LYS A 125 -25.24 -15.18 -2.47
CA LYS A 125 -25.58 -16.61 -2.38
C LYS A 125 -26.35 -16.94 -1.10
N ILE A 126 -25.97 -16.37 0.04
CA ILE A 126 -26.68 -16.55 1.30
C ILE A 126 -28.10 -15.98 1.22
N PHE A 127 -28.26 -14.79 0.64
CA PHE A 127 -29.57 -14.17 0.47
C PHE A 127 -30.47 -14.99 -0.45
N ALA A 128 -29.92 -15.53 -1.54
CA ALA A 128 -30.63 -16.38 -2.50
C ALA A 128 -31.12 -17.72 -1.91
N LEU A 129 -30.52 -18.21 -0.81
CA LEU A 129 -30.98 -19.42 -0.12
C LEU A 129 -32.34 -19.24 0.59
N GLY A 130 -32.79 -17.99 0.78
CA GLY A 130 -34.06 -17.67 1.44
C GLY A 130 -34.14 -18.15 2.90
N PRO A 131 -35.24 -17.87 3.62
CA PRO A 131 -35.41 -18.25 5.02
C PRO A 131 -35.50 -19.78 5.27
N SER A 132 -35.43 -20.62 4.23
CA SER A 132 -35.64 -22.08 4.36
C SER A 132 -34.42 -22.86 4.87
N ALA A 133 -33.27 -22.23 5.03
CA ALA A 133 -32.09 -22.86 5.65
C ALA A 133 -32.23 -23.11 7.16
N GLY A 134 -33.35 -22.70 7.78
CA GLY A 134 -33.56 -22.63 9.22
C GLY A 134 -34.50 -23.65 9.86
N ASP A 135 -35.01 -24.66 9.13
CA ASP A 135 -36.01 -25.57 9.73
C ASP A 135 -35.42 -26.65 10.65
N GLY A 136 -34.09 -26.81 10.69
CA GLY A 136 -33.35 -27.76 11.56
C GLY A 136 -33.64 -29.25 11.32
N ILE A 137 -34.75 -29.57 10.65
CA ILE A 137 -35.26 -30.89 10.32
C ILE A 137 -35.86 -30.80 8.92
N SER A 138 -35.37 -31.63 8.00
CA SER A 138 -35.91 -31.70 6.64
C SER A 138 -37.38 -32.17 6.64
N ASN A 139 -38.16 -31.78 5.65
CA ASN A 139 -39.56 -32.23 5.52
C ASN A 139 -39.69 -33.77 5.50
N ASN A 140 -38.69 -34.47 4.95
CA ASN A 140 -38.63 -35.93 5.00
C ASN A 140 -38.45 -36.45 6.44
N ALA A 141 -37.57 -35.83 7.22
CA ALA A 141 -37.37 -36.19 8.63
C ALA A 141 -38.61 -35.89 9.49
N LYS A 142 -39.30 -34.76 9.27
CA LYS A 142 -40.60 -34.47 9.90
C LYS A 142 -41.63 -35.57 9.59
N GLY A 143 -41.70 -36.02 8.33
CA GLY A 143 -42.55 -37.13 7.91
C GLY A 143 -42.24 -38.45 8.62
N TYR A 144 -40.96 -38.85 8.69
CA TYR A 144 -40.56 -40.06 9.42
C TYR A 144 -40.93 -39.99 10.91
N ILE A 145 -40.69 -38.84 11.56
CA ILE A 145 -41.05 -38.64 12.97
C ILE A 145 -42.56 -38.78 13.16
N LEU A 146 -43.38 -38.15 12.32
CA LEU A 146 -44.84 -38.27 12.40
C LEU A 146 -45.30 -39.73 12.26
N THR A 147 -44.73 -40.53 11.34
CA THR A 147 -45.11 -41.95 11.22
C THR A 147 -44.75 -42.79 12.45
N LEU A 148 -43.65 -42.47 13.15
CA LEU A 148 -43.29 -43.14 14.39
C LEU A 148 -44.29 -42.80 15.51
N PHE A 149 -44.65 -41.52 15.64
CA PHE A 149 -45.63 -41.06 16.61
C PHE A 149 -47.03 -41.60 16.33
N GLU A 150 -47.44 -41.70 15.06
CA GLU A 150 -48.72 -42.29 14.66
C GLU A 150 -48.84 -43.76 15.09
N ASN A 151 -47.79 -44.56 14.88
CA ASN A 151 -47.75 -45.95 15.31
C ASN A 151 -47.71 -46.09 16.84
N ALA A 152 -46.93 -45.25 17.52
CA ALA A 152 -46.84 -45.26 18.99
C ALA A 152 -48.15 -44.80 19.66
N ALA A 153 -48.87 -43.88 19.01
CA ALA A 153 -50.17 -43.38 19.47
C ALA A 153 -51.33 -44.34 19.20
N TYR A 154 -51.09 -45.50 18.56
CA TYR A 154 -52.16 -46.46 18.23
C TYR A 154 -52.87 -46.92 19.51
N LYS A 155 -54.16 -46.59 19.62
CA LYS A 155 -55.03 -46.85 20.78
C LYS A 155 -54.61 -46.13 22.08
N ASN A 156 -53.76 -45.10 21.99
CA ASN A 156 -53.38 -44.24 23.11
C ASN A 156 -53.83 -42.80 22.86
N THR A 157 -54.94 -42.41 23.48
CA THR A 157 -55.59 -41.10 23.30
C THR A 157 -54.73 -39.91 23.71
N ALA A 158 -53.86 -40.07 24.70
CA ALA A 158 -52.96 -38.99 25.13
C ALA A 158 -51.85 -38.74 24.10
N MET A 159 -51.26 -39.80 23.54
CA MET A 159 -50.22 -39.67 22.51
C MET A 159 -50.78 -39.22 21.16
N GLN A 160 -52.04 -39.53 20.88
CA GLN A 160 -52.72 -39.10 19.66
C GLN A 160 -52.91 -37.57 19.62
N ALA A 161 -53.12 -36.94 20.78
CA ALA A 161 -53.15 -35.49 20.90
C ALA A 161 -51.79 -34.86 20.55
N THR A 162 -50.69 -35.46 21.02
CA THR A 162 -49.32 -35.00 20.70
C THR A 162 -48.98 -35.16 19.22
N TYR A 163 -49.37 -36.28 18.59
CA TYR A 163 -49.20 -36.49 17.15
C TYR A 163 -49.96 -35.44 16.33
N ASN A 164 -51.22 -35.17 16.67
CA ASN A 164 -52.03 -34.19 15.95
C ASN A 164 -51.48 -32.76 16.09
N ALA A 165 -50.99 -32.39 17.29
CA ALA A 165 -50.35 -31.09 17.52
C ALA A 165 -49.06 -30.92 16.70
N LEU A 166 -48.16 -31.91 16.72
CA LEU A 166 -46.93 -31.89 15.90
C LEU A 166 -47.22 -31.82 14.40
N ARG A 167 -48.26 -32.54 13.97
CA ARG A 167 -48.68 -32.57 12.57
C ARG A 167 -49.24 -31.22 12.12
N GLU A 168 -50.00 -30.55 12.98
CA GLU A 168 -50.54 -29.21 12.74
C GLU A 168 -49.43 -28.15 12.75
N GLU A 169 -48.52 -28.18 13.73
CA GLU A 169 -47.36 -27.30 13.82
C GLU A 169 -46.45 -27.39 12.59
N TRP A 170 -46.31 -28.57 12.00
CA TRP A 170 -45.50 -28.79 10.80
C TRP A 170 -46.27 -28.65 9.47
N GLY A 171 -47.57 -28.35 9.51
CA GLY A 171 -48.39 -28.15 8.30
C GLY A 171 -48.52 -29.38 7.40
N MET A 172 -48.31 -30.59 7.92
CA MET A 172 -48.31 -31.83 7.14
C MET A 172 -49.71 -32.45 7.13
N GLY A 173 -50.50 -32.22 6.07
CA GLY A 173 -51.84 -32.79 5.89
C GLY A 173 -51.88 -34.33 5.88
N SER A 174 -53.06 -34.94 6.05
CA SER A 174 -53.23 -36.40 6.05
C SER A 174 -53.01 -36.94 4.65
N GLY A 175 -51.82 -37.43 4.34
CA GLY A 175 -51.59 -37.97 3.00
C GLY A 175 -50.18 -38.43 2.65
N THR A 176 -49.15 -38.15 3.46
CA THR A 176 -47.83 -38.73 3.21
C THR A 176 -47.70 -40.07 3.93
N THR A 177 -48.19 -41.13 3.30
CA THR A 177 -47.81 -42.49 3.66
C THR A 177 -46.33 -42.68 3.31
N VAL A 178 -45.44 -42.35 4.24
CA VAL A 178 -44.05 -42.78 4.13
C VAL A 178 -44.03 -44.27 4.47
N THR A 179 -43.85 -45.09 3.44
CA THR A 179 -43.80 -46.55 3.58
C THR A 179 -42.65 -46.89 4.54
N SER A 180 -42.99 -47.34 5.74
CA SER A 180 -42.01 -47.92 6.67
C SER A 180 -41.52 -49.23 6.05
N SER A 181 -40.42 -49.18 5.30
CA SER A 181 -39.70 -50.39 4.89
C SER A 181 -38.92 -50.95 6.09
N THR A 182 -39.64 -51.31 7.16
CA THR A 182 -39.06 -52.12 8.21
C THR A 182 -38.98 -53.54 7.69
N THR A 183 -37.89 -53.85 7.01
CA THR A 183 -37.36 -55.21 6.97
C THR A 183 -35.92 -55.15 7.43
N ALA A 184 -35.72 -54.77 8.69
CA ALA A 184 -34.53 -55.20 9.40
C ALA A 184 -34.67 -56.71 9.63
N THR A 185 -34.24 -57.48 8.63
CA THR A 185 -34.00 -58.92 8.80
C THR A 185 -32.90 -59.02 9.86
N LEU A 186 -33.28 -59.21 11.12
CA LEU A 186 -32.37 -59.69 12.16
C LEU A 186 -31.96 -61.10 11.74
N GLY A 187 -30.88 -61.18 10.95
CA GLY A 187 -30.32 -62.43 10.52
C GLY A 187 -29.99 -63.28 11.75
N LYS A 188 -30.61 -64.46 11.86
CA LYS A 188 -30.33 -65.49 12.87
C LYS A 188 -28.83 -65.79 13.06
N ALA A 189 -27.98 -65.36 12.13
CA ALA A 189 -26.53 -65.51 12.17
C ALA A 189 -25.83 -64.79 13.35
N ALA A 190 -26.42 -63.73 13.93
CA ALA A 190 -25.73 -62.96 14.98
C ALA A 190 -25.84 -63.57 16.40
N ILE A 191 -26.81 -64.46 16.66
CA ILE A 191 -27.05 -65.02 18.00
C ILE A 191 -26.23 -66.31 18.22
N GLY A 192 -25.83 -67.01 17.16
CA GLY A 192 -25.10 -68.28 17.25
C GLY A 192 -23.62 -68.17 17.66
N LYS A 193 -23.00 -66.99 17.54
CA LYS A 193 -21.56 -66.80 17.84
C LYS A 193 -21.25 -66.34 19.26
N MET A 194 -22.26 -65.98 20.06
CA MET A 194 -22.05 -65.49 21.44
C MET A 194 -22.24 -66.58 22.51
N VAL A 195 -22.67 -67.80 22.14
CA VAL A 195 -23.10 -68.86 23.09
C VAL A 195 -22.16 -70.07 23.17
N LEU A 196 -21.09 -70.16 22.37
CA LEU A 196 -20.06 -71.20 22.55
C LEU A 196 -18.68 -70.58 22.69
N GLY A 197 -18.27 -70.35 23.94
CA GLY A 197 -16.87 -70.25 24.31
C GLY A 197 -16.16 -71.57 24.01
N THR A 198 -15.02 -71.44 23.34
CA THR A 198 -14.08 -72.49 22.95
C THR A 198 -13.55 -73.27 24.15
N VAL A 199 -13.41 -74.59 23.95
CA VAL A 199 -12.56 -75.51 24.73
C VAL A 199 -11.10 -75.04 24.71
#